data_AF-L2GGK4-F1
#
_entry.id   AF-L2GGK4-F1
#
_cell.length_a   1.000
_cell.length_b   1.000
_cell.length_c   1.000
_cell.angle_alpha   90.00
_cell.angle_beta   90.00
_cell.angle_gamma   90.00
#
_symmetry.space_group_name_H-M   'P 1'
#
loop_
_entity.id
_entity.type
_entity.pdbx_description
1 polymer ?
#
loop_
_entity_poly.entity_id
_entity_poly.type
_entity_poly.pdbx_seq_one_letter_code
_entity_poly.pdbx_strand_id
1 'polypeptide(L)'
;MLFPKHRRRPSLLLLLVPLIFSLLYLNHRLANPLSPSPIFTTSRNATSHLLAPRTQHFWSSLHTLLQKTAPSVSEPLRSLRDPTEEDLDASKNGNTSPRPDNIPLSETDLAALTASHSVYLNAECVLFSSLLRPSDGVQHYQYKVLSILLSPFEKVLYLDSDAWPISSPDRLFTSEPFLSHGLITWPDFWLTTISPHFHTITNSSAPPTLRRRSSDLLLATYYNWHGPDVYYPLLSQHAPGEGDKETFAQAALALSQPFYD
;
A
#
# COMPACT_ATOMS: atom_id res chain seq x y z
N MET A 1 25.79 28.47 51.04
CA MET A 1 25.17 27.13 50.93
C MET A 1 23.73 27.23 51.37
N LEU A 2 22.75 26.96 50.51
CA LEU A 2 21.36 26.66 50.91
C LEU A 2 20.55 26.30 49.65
N PHE A 3 20.22 25.02 49.49
CA PHE A 3 18.90 24.57 49.01
C PHE A 3 18.66 23.15 49.53
N PRO A 4 17.55 22.90 50.25
CA PRO A 4 17.27 21.58 50.82
C PRO A 4 16.58 20.65 49.82
N LYS A 5 16.95 19.37 49.90
CA LYS A 5 16.24 18.20 49.36
C LYS A 5 14.85 18.08 50.01
N HIS A 6 13.80 17.93 49.20
CA HIS A 6 12.64 17.12 49.60
C HIS A 6 11.93 16.52 48.37
N ARG A 7 12.27 15.27 48.03
CA ARG A 7 11.45 14.44 47.13
C ARG A 7 10.17 14.06 47.88
N ARG A 8 9.02 14.63 47.49
CA ARG A 8 7.71 14.22 48.02
C ARG A 8 7.43 12.80 47.52
N ARG A 9 7.21 11.85 48.45
CA ARG A 9 6.73 10.51 48.11
C ARG A 9 5.34 10.65 47.48
N PRO A 10 5.04 9.97 46.36
CA PRO A 10 3.70 10.00 45.79
C PRO A 10 2.71 9.53 46.86
N SER A 11 1.57 10.23 46.99
CA SER A 11 0.53 9.84 47.93
C SER A 11 0.04 8.43 47.60
N LEU A 12 -0.27 7.61 48.60
CA LEU A 12 -0.86 6.28 48.39
C LEU A 12 -2.11 6.33 47.49
N LEU A 13 -2.82 7.46 47.47
CA LEU A 13 -3.93 7.73 46.57
C LEU A 13 -3.56 7.66 45.08
N LEU A 14 -2.38 8.13 44.67
CA LEU A 14 -1.91 8.07 43.28
C LEU A 14 -1.60 6.64 42.81
N LEU A 15 -1.25 5.75 43.74
CA LEU A 15 -1.02 4.33 43.44
C LEU A 15 -2.34 3.53 43.31
N LEU A 16 -3.44 4.05 43.86
CA LEU A 16 -4.75 3.39 43.79
C LEU A 16 -5.48 3.66 42.47
N VAL A 17 -5.17 4.76 41.78
CA VAL A 17 -5.77 5.12 40.47
C VAL A 17 -5.61 3.99 39.43
N PRO A 18 -4.40 3.46 39.13
CA PRO A 18 -4.26 2.38 38.15
C PRO A 18 -4.95 1.08 38.59
N LEU A 19 -5.05 0.83 39.89
CA LEU A 19 -5.75 -0.33 40.43
C LEU A 19 -7.26 -0.23 40.20
N ILE A 20 -7.84 0.95 40.44
CA ILE A 20 -9.25 1.24 40.20
C ILE A 20 -9.58 1.12 38.70
N PHE A 21 -8.75 1.70 37.82
CA PHE A 21 -8.92 1.55 36.37
C PHE A 21 -8.81 0.10 35.92
N SER A 22 -7.87 -0.67 36.47
CA SER A 22 -7.72 -2.09 36.15
C SER A 22 -8.92 -2.91 36.61
N LEU A 23 -9.46 -2.64 37.80
CA LEU A 23 -10.65 -3.31 38.33
C LEU A 23 -11.92 -2.95 37.53
N LEU A 24 -12.09 -1.68 37.16
CA LEU A 24 -13.19 -1.25 36.29
C LEU A 24 -13.10 -1.89 34.91
N TYR A 25 -11.89 -1.96 34.33
CA TYR A 25 -11.66 -2.63 33.06
C TYR A 25 -11.97 -4.14 33.16
N LEU A 26 -11.50 -4.82 34.22
CA LEU A 26 -11.79 -6.24 34.43
C LEU A 26 -13.30 -6.49 34.58
N ASN A 27 -13.97 -5.66 35.37
CA ASN A 27 -15.41 -5.80 35.60
C ASN A 27 -16.21 -5.53 34.32
N HIS A 28 -15.77 -4.57 33.50
CA HIS A 28 -16.36 -4.32 32.20
C HIS A 28 -16.14 -5.48 31.21
N ARG A 29 -14.95 -6.12 31.22
CA ARG A 29 -14.64 -7.31 30.40
C ARG A 29 -15.40 -8.56 30.83
N LEU A 30 -15.66 -8.71 32.13
CA LEU A 30 -16.48 -9.80 32.67
C LEU A 30 -17.95 -9.62 32.34
N ALA A 31 -18.46 -8.38 32.36
CA ALA A 31 -19.84 -8.06 32.00
C ALA A 31 -20.09 -8.15 30.48
N ASN A 32 -19.07 -7.86 29.66
CA ASN A 32 -19.12 -7.93 28.20
C ASN A 32 -18.03 -8.86 27.69
N PRO A 33 -18.22 -10.20 27.81
CA PRO A 33 -17.29 -11.14 27.22
C PRO A 33 -17.22 -10.88 25.71
N LEU A 34 -16.00 -10.82 25.17
CA LEU A 34 -15.80 -10.86 23.73
C LEU A 34 -16.48 -12.14 23.23
N SER A 35 -17.50 -11.99 22.38
CA SER A 35 -18.11 -13.14 21.72
C SER A 35 -16.99 -13.98 21.10
N PRO A 36 -16.93 -15.29 21.33
CA PRO A 36 -15.92 -16.11 20.70
C PRO A 36 -16.05 -15.89 19.20
N SER A 37 -14.98 -15.37 18.59
CA SER A 37 -14.89 -15.32 17.14
C SER A 37 -15.17 -16.73 16.63
N PRO A 38 -15.98 -16.89 15.56
CA PRO A 38 -16.18 -18.20 14.98
C PRO A 38 -14.80 -18.80 14.70
N ILE A 39 -14.51 -19.94 15.31
CA ILE A 39 -13.29 -20.68 15.04
C ILE A 39 -13.40 -21.05 13.56
N PHE A 40 -12.66 -20.33 12.70
CA PHE A 40 -12.47 -20.72 11.31
C PHE A 40 -11.68 -22.03 11.34
N THR A 41 -12.40 -23.16 11.35
CA THR A 41 -11.86 -24.53 11.42
C THR A 41 -11.14 -24.96 10.14
N THR A 42 -10.91 -24.05 9.19
CA THR A 42 -10.09 -24.28 8.01
C THR A 42 -8.90 -23.34 8.03
N SER A 43 -8.06 -23.43 9.06
CA SER A 43 -6.71 -22.86 8.98
C SER A 43 -5.93 -23.62 7.91
N ARG A 44 -6.01 -23.17 6.65
CA ARG A 44 -5.00 -23.51 5.65
C ARG A 44 -3.71 -22.88 6.15
N ASN A 45 -2.75 -23.70 6.56
CA ASN A 45 -1.43 -23.22 6.93
C ASN A 45 -0.88 -22.32 5.80
N ALA A 46 -0.48 -21.08 6.12
CA ALA A 46 0.02 -20.10 5.15
C ALA A 46 1.16 -20.68 4.28
N THR A 47 2.06 -21.44 4.90
CA THR A 47 3.14 -22.15 4.20
C THR A 47 2.59 -23.14 3.18
N SER A 48 1.56 -23.92 3.54
CA SER A 48 0.93 -24.87 2.61
C SER A 48 0.22 -24.18 1.44
N HIS A 49 -0.36 -23.00 1.68
CA HIS A 49 -0.99 -22.20 0.62
C HIS A 49 0.05 -21.64 -0.36
N LEU A 50 1.16 -21.09 0.16
CA LEU A 50 2.25 -20.58 -0.67
C LEU A 50 2.92 -21.69 -1.47
N LEU A 51 3.14 -22.87 -0.86
CA LEU A 51 3.73 -24.03 -1.53
C LEU A 51 2.77 -24.77 -2.48
N ALA A 52 1.48 -24.41 -2.49
CA ALA A 52 0.51 -25.07 -3.36
C ALA A 52 0.89 -24.84 -4.84
N PRO A 53 0.80 -25.87 -5.71
CA PRO A 53 1.19 -25.77 -7.12
C PRO A 53 0.52 -24.61 -7.86
N ARG A 54 -0.75 -24.33 -7.54
CA ARG A 54 -1.50 -23.22 -8.13
C ARG A 54 -0.89 -21.86 -7.79
N THR A 55 -0.52 -21.64 -6.53
CA THR A 55 0.06 -20.37 -6.06
C THR A 55 1.46 -20.19 -6.64
N GLN A 56 2.27 -21.25 -6.63
CA GLN A 56 3.60 -21.26 -7.24
C GLN A 56 3.56 -20.96 -8.74
N HIS A 57 2.62 -21.56 -9.46
CA HIS A 57 2.43 -21.37 -10.88
C HIS A 57 1.93 -19.95 -11.22
N PHE A 58 0.96 -19.45 -10.45
CA PHE A 58 0.48 -18.08 -10.57
C PHE A 58 1.63 -17.09 -10.39
N TRP A 59 2.40 -17.22 -9.32
CA TRP A 59 3.52 -16.33 -9.07
C TRP A 59 4.60 -16.45 -10.15
N SER A 60 4.98 -17.65 -10.59
CA SER A 60 5.97 -17.76 -11.68
C SER A 60 5.50 -17.06 -12.95
N SER A 61 4.23 -17.19 -13.31
CA SER A 61 3.69 -16.54 -14.51
C SER A 61 3.71 -15.02 -14.37
N LEU A 62 3.27 -14.51 -13.22
CA LEU A 62 3.29 -13.07 -12.94
C LEU A 62 4.71 -12.52 -12.88
N HIS A 63 5.62 -13.20 -12.18
CA HIS A 63 7.00 -12.76 -12.05
C HIS A 63 7.72 -12.68 -13.41
N THR A 64 7.54 -13.69 -14.27
CA THR A 64 8.06 -13.64 -15.64
C THR A 64 7.48 -12.47 -16.42
N LEU A 65 6.18 -12.17 -16.25
CA LEU A 65 5.56 -11.01 -16.87
C LEU A 65 6.20 -9.70 -16.36
N LEU A 66 6.32 -9.53 -15.04
CA LEU A 66 6.92 -8.36 -14.40
C LEU A 66 8.35 -8.09 -14.88
N GLN A 67 9.15 -9.16 -15.04
CA GLN A 67 10.51 -9.07 -15.59
C GLN A 67 10.52 -8.71 -17.08
N LYS A 68 9.65 -9.34 -17.87
CA LYS A 68 9.58 -9.10 -19.32
C LYS A 68 9.12 -7.69 -19.67
N THR A 69 8.25 -7.11 -18.84
CA THR A 69 7.71 -5.76 -19.02
C THR A 69 8.39 -4.75 -18.10
N ALA A 70 9.62 -5.02 -17.67
CA ALA A 70 10.34 -4.09 -16.82
C ALA A 70 10.48 -2.72 -17.53
N PRO A 71 10.18 -1.60 -16.83
CA PRO A 71 10.36 -0.28 -17.38
C PRO A 71 11.85 -0.04 -17.68
N SER A 72 12.14 0.41 -18.90
CA SER A 72 13.49 0.80 -19.30
C SER A 72 13.69 2.28 -19.00
N VAL A 73 14.47 2.59 -17.98
CA VAL A 73 15.00 3.93 -17.71
C VAL A 73 16.52 3.88 -17.69
N SER A 74 17.16 4.96 -18.16
CA SER A 74 18.62 5.05 -18.22
C SER A 74 19.30 4.98 -16.85
N GLU A 75 18.67 5.53 -15.82
CA GLU A 75 19.08 5.49 -14.42
C GLU A 75 17.82 5.50 -13.52
N PRO A 76 17.91 5.06 -12.25
CA PRO A 76 16.83 5.23 -11.29
C PRO A 76 16.38 6.69 -11.19
N LEU A 77 15.08 6.93 -11.22
CA LEU A 77 14.52 8.27 -11.18
C LEU A 77 14.81 8.91 -9.82
N ARG A 78 15.37 10.12 -9.85
CA ARG A 78 15.73 10.89 -8.66
C ARG A 78 15.14 12.29 -8.72
N SER A 79 14.76 12.82 -7.56
CA SER A 79 14.36 14.23 -7.47
C SER A 79 15.55 15.16 -7.68
N LEU A 80 15.34 16.29 -8.36
CA LEU A 80 16.33 17.37 -8.52
C LEU A 80 16.74 18.00 -7.18
N ARG A 81 15.85 17.97 -6.20
CA ARG A 81 16.06 18.48 -4.84
C ARG A 81 15.20 17.72 -3.83
N ASP A 82 15.59 17.80 -2.57
CA ASP A 82 14.76 17.26 -1.49
C ASP A 82 13.43 18.05 -1.38
N PRO A 83 12.32 17.36 -1.07
CA PRO A 83 11.03 18.01 -0.83
C PRO A 83 11.10 18.94 0.39
N THR A 84 10.55 20.14 0.28
CA THR A 84 10.47 21.11 1.40
C THR A 84 9.10 21.06 2.09
N GLU A 85 9.00 21.69 3.26
CA GLU A 85 7.72 21.81 3.99
C GLU A 85 6.65 22.50 3.14
N GLU A 86 7.02 23.51 2.35
CA GLU A 86 6.07 24.18 1.45
C GLU A 86 5.54 23.27 0.35
N ASP A 87 6.35 22.32 -0.13
CA ASP A 87 5.90 21.37 -1.15
C ASP A 87 4.83 20.42 -0.57
N LEU A 88 4.92 20.10 0.73
CA LEU A 88 4.03 19.17 1.43
C LEU A 88 2.84 19.86 2.12
N ASP A 89 2.76 21.19 2.10
CA ASP A 89 1.75 21.97 2.81
C ASP A 89 0.34 21.79 2.23
N ALA A 90 -0.50 21.04 2.96
CA ALA A 90 -1.86 20.74 2.54
C ALA A 90 -2.81 21.94 2.46
N SER A 91 -2.46 23.07 3.08
CA SER A 91 -3.28 24.29 3.05
C SER A 91 -3.20 25.04 1.71
N LYS A 92 -2.23 24.71 0.85
CA LYS A 92 -1.95 25.42 -0.41
C LYS A 92 -2.58 24.78 -1.65
N ASN A 93 -3.63 23.97 -1.49
CA ASN A 93 -4.31 23.23 -2.57
C ASN A 93 -5.17 24.11 -3.53
N GLY A 94 -4.64 25.24 -3.98
CA GLY A 94 -5.32 26.14 -4.92
C GLY A 94 -4.76 26.00 -6.34
N ASN A 95 -5.61 26.14 -7.36
CA ASN A 95 -5.21 26.19 -8.78
C ASN A 95 -4.17 27.30 -9.10
N THR A 96 -3.95 28.22 -8.17
CA THR A 96 -3.03 29.35 -8.31
C THR A 96 -1.56 29.00 -8.04
N SER A 97 -1.29 27.86 -7.39
CA SER A 97 0.07 27.45 -7.00
C SER A 97 0.27 25.94 -7.19
N PRO A 98 0.33 25.44 -8.44
CA PRO A 98 0.62 24.03 -8.68
C PRO A 98 1.99 23.65 -8.12
N ARG A 99 2.07 22.47 -7.51
CA ARG A 99 3.33 21.96 -6.94
C ARG A 99 4.39 21.84 -8.04
N PRO A 100 5.66 22.21 -7.77
CA PRO A 100 6.76 21.92 -8.68
C PRO A 100 6.91 20.42 -8.94
N ASP A 101 7.09 20.04 -10.20
CA ASP A 101 7.60 18.71 -10.56
C ASP A 101 9.13 18.76 -10.57
N ASN A 102 9.73 17.93 -9.73
CA ASN A 102 11.17 17.83 -9.55
C ASN A 102 11.73 16.52 -10.11
N ILE A 103 10.92 15.70 -10.79
CA ILE A 103 11.40 14.47 -11.45
C ILE A 103 11.83 14.80 -12.88
N PRO A 104 13.14 14.86 -13.17
CA PRO A 104 13.60 15.08 -14.52
C PRO A 104 13.39 13.78 -15.32
N LEU A 105 12.66 13.85 -16.42
CA LEU A 105 12.42 12.71 -17.30
C LEU A 105 12.58 13.12 -18.76
N SER A 106 13.46 12.42 -19.48
CA SER A 106 13.67 12.66 -20.91
C SER A 106 12.46 12.19 -21.72
N GLU A 107 12.21 12.79 -22.90
CA GLU A 107 11.14 12.33 -23.79
C GLU A 107 11.31 10.86 -24.20
N THR A 108 12.57 10.42 -24.33
CA THR A 108 12.91 9.02 -24.66
C THR A 108 12.56 8.06 -23.52
N ASP A 109 12.90 8.40 -22.28
CA ASP A 109 12.56 7.58 -21.12
C ASP A 109 11.05 7.58 -20.88
N LEU A 110 10.38 8.72 -21.03
CA LEU A 110 8.93 8.83 -20.93
C LEU A 110 8.20 7.96 -21.97
N ALA A 111 8.68 7.94 -23.22
CA ALA A 111 8.16 7.07 -24.26
C ALA A 111 8.40 5.59 -23.95
N ALA A 112 9.58 5.23 -23.42
CA ALA A 112 9.90 3.87 -23.02
C ALA A 112 9.05 3.37 -21.85
N LEU A 113 8.81 4.22 -20.84
CA LEU A 113 7.93 3.95 -19.71
C LEU A 113 6.49 3.75 -20.16
N THR A 114 5.99 4.65 -21.02
CA THR A 114 4.66 4.54 -21.64
C THR A 114 4.50 3.23 -22.40
N ALA A 115 5.49 2.86 -23.21
CA ALA A 115 5.46 1.62 -23.98
C ALA A 115 5.45 0.38 -23.07
N SER A 116 6.30 0.35 -22.05
CA SER A 116 6.41 -0.78 -21.12
C SER A 116 5.12 -0.97 -20.31
N HIS A 117 4.53 0.14 -19.85
CA HIS A 117 3.24 0.16 -19.16
C HIS A 117 2.11 -0.37 -20.05
N SER A 118 2.03 0.10 -21.29
CA SER A 118 1.04 -0.36 -22.26
C SER A 118 1.20 -1.86 -22.58
N VAL A 119 2.43 -2.35 -22.70
CA VAL A 119 2.69 -3.80 -22.91
C VAL A 119 2.21 -4.62 -21.71
N TYR A 120 2.44 -4.14 -20.48
CA TYR A 120 1.95 -4.82 -19.27
C TYR A 120 0.41 -4.86 -19.23
N LEU A 121 -0.26 -3.74 -19.50
CA LEU A 121 -1.73 -3.66 -19.51
C LEU A 121 -2.38 -4.55 -20.58
N ASN A 122 -1.70 -4.75 -21.71
CA ASN A 122 -2.18 -5.57 -22.82
C ASN A 122 -1.70 -7.02 -22.76
N ALA A 123 -0.95 -7.42 -21.73
CA ALA A 123 -0.47 -8.78 -21.60
C ALA A 123 -1.64 -9.75 -21.37
N GLU A 124 -1.84 -10.68 -22.31
CA GLU A 124 -2.72 -11.81 -22.07
C GLU A 124 -2.10 -12.75 -21.03
N CYS A 125 -2.95 -13.34 -20.19
CA CYS A 125 -2.52 -14.23 -19.11
C CYS A 125 -1.94 -15.53 -19.72
N VAL A 126 -0.64 -15.54 -19.98
CA VAL A 126 0.05 -16.73 -20.48
C VAL A 126 0.39 -17.62 -19.29
N LEU A 127 -0.18 -18.82 -19.28
CA LEU A 127 0.04 -19.86 -18.29
C LEU A 127 1.49 -20.38 -18.40
N PHE A 128 2.37 -20.02 -17.46
CA PHE A 128 3.80 -20.41 -17.50
C PHE A 128 4.15 -21.43 -16.42
N SER A 129 4.59 -22.61 -16.85
CA SER A 129 5.01 -23.71 -15.96
C SER A 129 6.52 -23.66 -15.70
N SER A 130 6.92 -22.85 -14.74
CA SER A 130 8.25 -22.95 -14.14
C SER A 130 8.17 -22.64 -12.65
N LEU A 131 9.06 -23.26 -11.87
CA LEU A 131 9.07 -23.15 -10.42
C LEU A 131 9.93 -21.95 -9.97
N LEU A 132 9.42 -21.28 -8.95
CA LEU A 132 10.06 -20.23 -8.17
C LEU A 132 11.48 -20.57 -7.71
N ARG A 133 12.38 -19.59 -7.81
CA ARG A 133 13.58 -19.52 -6.95
C ARG A 133 13.47 -18.28 -6.06
N PRO A 134 13.61 -18.41 -4.74
CA PRO A 134 13.57 -17.27 -3.84
C PRO A 134 14.94 -16.57 -3.85
N SER A 135 15.13 -15.56 -4.71
CA SER A 135 16.25 -14.61 -4.58
C SER A 135 16.05 -13.29 -5.34
N ASP A 136 14.85 -13.00 -5.85
CA ASP A 136 14.66 -11.90 -6.78
C ASP A 136 14.34 -10.61 -6.04
N GLY A 137 15.37 -9.87 -5.59
CA GLY A 137 15.39 -8.41 -5.46
C GLY A 137 14.31 -7.68 -4.64
N VAL A 138 13.36 -8.37 -3.98
CA VAL A 138 12.24 -7.75 -3.25
C VAL A 138 12.75 -7.05 -1.99
N GLN A 139 12.43 -5.77 -1.87
CA GLN A 139 12.89 -4.87 -0.81
C GLN A 139 11.72 -4.12 -0.16
N HIS A 140 11.85 -3.88 1.15
CA HIS A 140 11.05 -2.90 1.92
C HIS A 140 9.54 -2.97 1.66
N TYR A 141 8.96 -1.97 0.98
CA TYR A 141 7.52 -1.81 0.77
C TYR A 141 6.91 -2.84 -0.18
N GLN A 142 7.71 -3.45 -1.04
CA GLN A 142 7.25 -4.41 -2.04
C GLN A 142 6.62 -5.66 -1.40
N TYR A 143 7.05 -6.04 -0.20
CA TYR A 143 6.47 -7.16 0.54
C TYR A 143 4.99 -6.96 0.88
N LYS A 144 4.53 -5.70 1.01
CA LYS A 144 3.18 -5.39 1.43
C LYS A 144 2.16 -5.81 0.38
N VAL A 145 2.32 -5.38 -0.87
CA VAL A 145 1.42 -5.79 -1.96
C VAL A 145 1.49 -7.30 -2.23
N LEU A 146 2.68 -7.91 -2.12
CA LEU A 146 2.84 -9.36 -2.32
C LEU A 146 2.13 -10.15 -1.23
N SER A 147 2.10 -9.65 0.00
CA SER A 147 1.37 -10.28 1.10
C SER A 147 -0.14 -10.30 0.85
N ILE A 148 -0.70 -9.25 0.23
CA ILE A 148 -2.11 -9.17 -0.15
C ILE A 148 -2.37 -10.12 -1.32
N LEU A 149 -1.56 -10.00 -2.39
CA LEU A 149 -1.74 -10.74 -3.64
C LEU A 149 -1.63 -12.25 -3.47
N LEU A 150 -0.67 -12.71 -2.67
CA LEU A 150 -0.42 -14.14 -2.42
C LEU A 150 -1.22 -14.67 -1.22
N SER A 151 -2.10 -13.85 -0.64
CA SER A 151 -3.00 -14.31 0.41
C SER A 151 -4.14 -15.16 -0.18
N PRO A 152 -4.69 -16.10 0.61
CA PRO A 152 -5.84 -16.89 0.18
C PRO A 152 -7.17 -16.13 0.34
N PHE A 153 -7.15 -14.87 0.77
CA PHE A 153 -8.33 -14.12 1.19
C PHE A 153 -8.95 -13.34 0.02
N GLU A 154 -10.28 -13.32 -0.02
CA GLU A 154 -11.03 -12.53 -1.01
C GLU A 154 -11.18 -11.06 -0.59
N LYS A 155 -11.30 -10.80 0.72
CA LYS A 155 -11.41 -9.47 1.32
C LYS A 155 -10.29 -9.31 2.33
N VAL A 156 -9.47 -8.28 2.16
CA VAL A 156 -8.28 -8.04 2.96
C VAL A 156 -8.37 -6.65 3.58
N LEU A 157 -8.14 -6.58 4.90
CA LEU A 157 -7.76 -5.35 5.57
C LEU A 157 -6.26 -5.42 5.77
N TYR A 158 -5.53 -4.57 5.06
CA TYR A 158 -4.10 -4.42 5.25
C TYR A 158 -3.84 -3.35 6.30
N LEU A 159 -3.03 -3.68 7.32
CA LEU A 159 -2.62 -2.76 8.38
C LEU A 159 -1.11 -2.80 8.48
N ASP A 160 -0.49 -1.63 8.58
CA ASP A 160 0.94 -1.55 8.88
C ASP A 160 1.24 -2.13 10.26
N SER A 161 2.48 -2.57 10.47
CA SER A 161 2.90 -3.29 11.68
C SER A 161 2.83 -2.44 12.97
N ASP A 162 2.72 -1.12 12.82
CA ASP A 162 2.57 -0.14 13.88
C ASP A 162 1.13 0.36 14.05
N ALA A 163 0.17 -0.17 13.27
CA ALA A 163 -1.25 0.14 13.39
C ALA A 163 -1.97 -0.87 14.30
N TRP A 164 -2.79 -0.36 15.22
CA TRP A 164 -3.55 -1.19 16.19
C TRP A 164 -5.04 -0.82 16.18
N PRO A 165 -5.95 -1.76 15.85
CA PRO A 165 -7.38 -1.50 15.89
C PRO A 165 -7.87 -1.37 17.33
N ILE A 166 -8.58 -0.28 17.63
CA ILE A 166 -9.19 -0.03 18.96
C ILE A 166 -10.57 -0.67 19.12
N SER A 167 -11.16 -1.16 18.03
CA SER A 167 -12.46 -1.82 17.96
C SER A 167 -12.44 -2.91 16.87
N SER A 168 -13.44 -3.79 16.85
CA SER A 168 -13.50 -4.84 15.81
C SER A 168 -13.61 -4.21 14.41
N PRO A 169 -12.74 -4.58 13.46
CA PRO A 169 -12.80 -4.09 12.09
C PRO A 169 -13.86 -4.81 11.24
N ASP A 170 -14.57 -5.81 11.77
CA ASP A 170 -15.50 -6.65 10.99
C ASP A 170 -16.52 -5.84 10.18
N ARG A 171 -16.98 -4.73 10.76
CA ARG A 171 -17.97 -3.84 10.14
C ARG A 171 -17.45 -3.26 8.81
N LEU A 172 -16.14 -3.04 8.67
CA LEU A 172 -15.52 -2.49 7.45
C LEU A 172 -15.83 -3.36 6.23
N PHE A 173 -15.99 -4.67 6.40
CA PHE A 173 -16.28 -5.59 5.29
C PHE A 173 -17.78 -5.76 4.98
N THR A 174 -18.65 -5.13 5.76
CA THR A 174 -20.12 -5.27 5.67
C THR A 174 -20.85 -3.93 5.59
N SER A 175 -20.13 -2.82 5.53
CA SER A 175 -20.72 -1.48 5.42
C SER A 175 -20.16 -0.70 4.25
N GLU A 176 -20.86 0.36 3.86
CA GLU A 176 -20.29 1.35 2.95
C GLU A 176 -19.08 2.06 3.60
N PRO A 177 -18.10 2.51 2.80
CA PRO A 177 -18.06 2.48 1.32
C PRO A 177 -17.56 1.16 0.69
N PHE A 178 -17.22 0.15 1.50
CA PHE A 178 -16.57 -1.08 1.01
C PHE A 178 -17.47 -1.89 0.08
N LEU A 179 -18.78 -1.94 0.38
CA LEU A 179 -19.73 -2.72 -0.42
C LEU A 179 -19.91 -2.17 -1.84
N SER A 180 -19.88 -0.84 -2.02
CA SER A 180 -20.04 -0.21 -3.34
C SER A 180 -18.74 -0.07 -4.12
N HIS A 181 -17.60 0.15 -3.45
CA HIS A 181 -16.32 0.45 -4.12
C HIS A 181 -15.36 -0.75 -4.17
N GLY A 182 -15.38 -1.63 -3.17
CA GLY A 182 -14.45 -2.77 -3.04
C GLY A 182 -13.04 -2.37 -2.57
N LEU A 183 -12.41 -1.37 -3.20
CA LEU A 183 -11.15 -0.79 -2.75
C LEU A 183 -11.40 0.46 -1.89
N ILE A 184 -10.81 0.48 -0.70
CA ILE A 184 -10.77 1.65 0.19
C ILE A 184 -9.30 1.98 0.46
N THR A 185 -8.92 3.21 0.18
CA THR A 185 -7.70 3.83 0.69
C THR A 185 -8.06 4.83 1.79
N TRP A 186 -7.08 5.20 2.61
CA TRP A 186 -7.26 6.25 3.61
C TRP A 186 -6.59 7.52 3.10
N PRO A 187 -7.28 8.67 3.20
CA PRO A 187 -6.76 9.93 2.72
C PRO A 187 -5.49 10.27 3.49
N ASP A 188 -4.47 10.73 2.77
CA ASP A 188 -3.27 11.24 3.40
C ASP A 188 -3.51 12.62 4.02
N PHE A 189 -2.69 12.95 5.01
CA PHE A 189 -2.58 14.30 5.53
C PHE A 189 -1.93 15.25 4.50
N TRP A 190 -1.04 14.72 3.65
CA TRP A 190 -0.28 15.49 2.67
C TRP A 190 -1.00 15.59 1.31
N LEU A 191 -0.73 16.67 0.56
CA LEU A 191 -1.18 16.77 -0.82
C LEU A 191 -0.45 15.78 -1.72
N THR A 192 -1.13 15.38 -2.80
CA THR A 192 -0.52 14.55 -3.83
C THR A 192 0.74 15.22 -4.37
N THR A 193 1.81 14.45 -4.40
CA THR A 193 3.10 14.88 -4.92
C THR A 193 3.37 14.27 -6.29
N ILE A 194 2.39 13.60 -6.91
CA ILE A 194 2.56 12.82 -8.14
C ILE A 194 3.08 13.71 -9.27
N SER A 195 4.13 13.25 -9.96
CA SER A 195 4.64 13.88 -11.17
C SER A 195 3.61 13.79 -12.32
N PRO A 196 3.35 14.87 -13.06
CA PRO A 196 2.54 14.85 -14.28
C PRO A 196 2.98 13.81 -15.33
N HIS A 197 4.25 13.38 -15.31
CA HIS A 197 4.73 12.29 -16.15
C HIS A 197 3.99 10.99 -15.90
N PHE A 198 3.60 10.69 -14.66
CA PHE A 198 2.82 9.50 -14.32
C PHE A 198 1.45 9.49 -15.04
N HIS A 199 0.76 10.63 -15.09
CA HIS A 199 -0.49 10.76 -15.83
C HIS A 199 -0.29 10.57 -17.34
N THR A 200 0.84 11.02 -17.87
CA THR A 200 1.17 10.82 -19.30
C THR A 200 1.39 9.34 -19.62
N ILE A 201 2.09 8.62 -18.73
CA ILE A 201 2.35 7.17 -18.86
C ILE A 201 1.05 6.37 -18.79
N THR A 202 0.10 6.77 -17.93
CA THR A 202 -1.13 6.01 -17.69
C THR A 202 -2.26 6.34 -18.67
N ASN A 203 -2.38 7.60 -19.11
CA ASN A 203 -3.45 8.07 -20.01
C ASN A 203 -3.31 7.60 -21.47
N SER A 204 -2.17 7.03 -21.85
CA SER A 204 -1.87 6.61 -23.22
C SER A 204 -2.39 5.20 -23.56
N SER A 205 -3.09 4.53 -22.62
CA SER A 205 -3.60 3.18 -22.83
C SER A 205 -4.97 3.16 -23.52
N ALA A 206 -5.08 2.32 -24.55
CA ALA A 206 -6.37 1.81 -25.06
C ALA A 206 -7.14 1.12 -23.91
N PRO A 207 -8.48 0.98 -23.96
CA PRO A 207 -9.23 0.35 -22.88
C PRO A 207 -8.59 -0.99 -22.51
N PRO A 208 -8.15 -1.17 -21.25
CA PRO A 208 -7.33 -2.32 -20.87
C PRO A 208 -8.09 -3.61 -21.16
N THR A 209 -7.43 -4.57 -21.82
CA THR A 209 -7.96 -5.93 -21.99
C THR A 209 -8.05 -6.66 -20.66
N LEU A 210 -7.34 -6.16 -19.63
CA LEU A 210 -7.41 -6.57 -18.23
C LEU A 210 -8.77 -6.21 -17.57
N ARG A 211 -9.90 -6.67 -18.14
CA ARG A 211 -11.26 -6.54 -17.56
C ARG A 211 -11.57 -7.64 -16.53
N ARG A 212 -10.62 -7.99 -15.68
CA ARG A 212 -10.80 -9.02 -14.65
C ARG A 212 -10.97 -8.40 -13.27
N ARG A 213 -11.76 -9.07 -12.42
CA ARG A 213 -11.72 -8.84 -10.97
C ARG A 213 -10.26 -8.95 -10.51
N SER A 214 -9.79 -7.98 -9.72
CA SER A 214 -8.40 -7.85 -9.23
C SER A 214 -7.36 -7.31 -10.24
N SER A 215 -7.79 -6.69 -11.34
CA SER A 215 -6.90 -6.05 -12.33
C SER A 215 -6.09 -4.89 -11.72
N ASP A 216 -6.71 -4.14 -10.83
CA ASP A 216 -6.12 -3.06 -10.03
C ASP A 216 -5.02 -3.57 -9.09
N LEU A 217 -5.25 -4.68 -8.38
CA LEU A 217 -4.23 -5.27 -7.51
C LEU A 217 -3.01 -5.78 -8.31
N LEU A 218 -3.23 -6.35 -9.50
CA LEU A 218 -2.12 -6.75 -10.38
C LEU A 218 -1.31 -5.54 -10.86
N LEU A 219 -1.99 -4.48 -11.29
CA LEU A 219 -1.32 -3.25 -11.71
C LEU A 219 -0.60 -2.56 -10.54
N ALA A 220 -1.20 -2.54 -9.35
CA ALA A 220 -0.54 -2.07 -8.13
C ALA A 220 0.71 -2.92 -7.81
N THR A 221 0.65 -4.24 -8.03
CA THR A 221 1.81 -5.13 -7.90
C THR A 221 2.91 -4.73 -8.89
N TYR A 222 2.56 -4.43 -10.14
CA TYR A 222 3.54 -3.97 -11.14
C TYR A 222 4.19 -2.64 -10.75
N TYR A 223 3.42 -1.66 -10.27
CA TYR A 223 3.97 -0.40 -9.76
C TYR A 223 4.90 -0.60 -8.57
N ASN A 224 4.53 -1.44 -7.61
CA ASN A 224 5.39 -1.77 -6.47
C ASN A 224 6.65 -2.53 -6.87
N TRP A 225 6.52 -3.50 -7.78
CA TRP A 225 7.65 -4.31 -8.22
C TRP A 225 8.75 -3.46 -8.86
N HIS A 226 8.36 -2.41 -9.60
CA HIS A 226 9.28 -1.41 -10.16
C HIS A 226 9.25 -0.09 -9.39
N GLY A 227 8.89 -0.16 -8.11
CA GLY A 227 8.68 0.98 -7.23
C GLY A 227 9.96 1.78 -6.98
N PRO A 228 10.98 1.19 -6.33
CA PRO A 228 12.15 1.91 -5.85
C PRO A 228 12.85 2.78 -6.89
N ASP A 229 12.93 2.31 -8.13
CA ASP A 229 13.69 2.99 -9.18
C ASP A 229 12.82 3.85 -10.12
N VAL A 230 11.50 3.67 -10.12
CA VAL A 230 10.60 4.30 -11.11
C VAL A 230 9.32 4.83 -10.47
N TYR A 231 8.43 3.94 -10.01
CA TYR A 231 7.07 4.35 -9.66
C TYR A 231 6.99 5.07 -8.31
N TYR A 232 7.81 4.71 -7.32
CA TYR A 232 7.83 5.43 -6.04
C TYR A 232 8.30 6.88 -6.24
N PRO A 233 9.40 7.15 -7.00
CA PRO A 233 9.79 8.51 -7.35
C PRO A 233 8.72 9.29 -8.14
N LEU A 234 8.06 8.65 -9.10
CA LEU A 234 7.00 9.29 -9.88
C LEU A 234 5.77 9.66 -9.04
N LEU A 235 5.45 8.83 -8.05
CA LEU A 235 4.25 9.02 -7.22
C LEU A 235 4.48 9.93 -6.02
N SER A 236 5.70 9.91 -5.47
CA SER A 236 6.03 10.59 -4.21
C SER A 236 7.03 11.74 -4.36
N GLN A 237 7.80 11.78 -5.46
CA GLN A 237 8.96 12.67 -5.63
C GLN A 237 9.95 12.62 -4.45
N HIS A 238 10.18 11.43 -3.88
CA HIS A 238 11.03 11.24 -2.69
C HIS A 238 10.54 11.95 -1.43
N ALA A 239 9.23 12.20 -1.33
CA ALA A 239 8.63 12.75 -0.13
C ALA A 239 8.68 11.77 1.06
N PRO A 240 8.66 12.26 2.30
CA PRO A 240 8.50 11.40 3.47
C PRO A 240 7.25 10.52 3.36
N GLY A 241 7.41 9.22 3.60
CA GLY A 241 6.32 8.25 3.44
C GLY A 241 6.23 7.61 2.05
N GLU A 242 7.18 7.89 1.16
CA GLU A 242 7.32 7.21 -0.13
C GLU A 242 7.24 5.69 0.01
N GLY A 243 6.40 5.06 -0.82
CA GLY A 243 6.30 3.61 -0.87
C GLY A 243 5.08 3.08 -1.61
N ASP A 244 4.49 2.03 -1.04
CA ASP A 244 3.43 1.25 -1.68
C ASP A 244 2.06 1.93 -1.68
N LYS A 245 1.81 2.84 -0.74
CA LYS A 245 0.49 3.40 -0.47
C LYS A 245 -0.18 3.98 -1.71
N GLU A 246 0.50 4.86 -2.43
CA GLU A 246 -0.05 5.59 -3.59
C GLU A 246 -0.35 4.66 -4.77
N THR A 247 0.32 3.50 -4.83
CA THR A 247 0.22 2.59 -5.97
C THR A 247 -1.19 2.00 -6.15
N PHE A 248 -1.92 1.77 -5.06
CA PHE A 248 -3.24 1.11 -5.10
C PHE A 248 -4.30 2.02 -5.72
N ALA A 249 -4.44 3.25 -5.21
CA ALA A 249 -5.37 4.23 -5.76
C ALA A 249 -5.03 4.58 -7.21
N GLN A 250 -3.74 4.73 -7.53
CA GLN A 250 -3.30 5.06 -8.89
C GLN A 250 -3.49 3.91 -9.87
N ALA A 251 -3.40 2.65 -9.43
CA ALA A 251 -3.75 1.50 -10.24
C ALA A 251 -5.25 1.46 -10.55
N ALA A 252 -6.11 1.74 -9.56
CA ALA A 252 -7.55 1.83 -9.77
C ALA A 252 -7.91 2.96 -10.75
N LEU A 253 -7.31 4.14 -10.59
CA LEU A 253 -7.47 5.29 -11.49
C LEU A 253 -7.06 4.96 -12.93
N ALA A 254 -5.86 4.39 -13.11
CA ALA A 254 -5.35 4.01 -14.44
C ALA A 254 -6.25 3.00 -15.17
N LEU A 255 -6.96 2.16 -14.43
CA LEU A 255 -7.91 1.17 -14.98
C LEU A 255 -9.37 1.64 -14.96
N SER A 256 -9.63 2.91 -14.60
CA SER A 256 -10.97 3.45 -14.41
C SER A 256 -11.87 2.58 -13.51
N GLN A 257 -11.29 2.00 -12.46
CA GLN A 257 -12.00 1.21 -11.46
C GLN A 257 -12.49 2.11 -10.31
N PRO A 258 -13.65 1.81 -9.71
CA PRO A 258 -14.12 2.53 -8.54
C PRO A 258 -13.21 2.24 -7.33
N PHE A 259 -12.90 3.28 -6.55
CA PHE A 259 -12.27 3.19 -5.24
C PHE A 259 -12.77 4.34 -4.37
N TYR A 260 -12.65 4.20 -3.06
CA TYR A 260 -12.96 5.25 -2.09
C TYR A 260 -11.67 5.73 -1.43
N ASP A 261 -11.48 7.05 -1.35
CA ASP A 261 -10.37 7.74 -0.71
C ASP A 261 -10.88 8.94 0.10
#